data_AF-A0A7S3R2K4-F1
#
_entry.id   AF-A0A7S3R2K4-F1
#
_cell.length_a   1.000
_cell.length_b   1.000
_cell.length_c   1.000
_cell.angle_alpha   90.00
_cell.angle_beta   90.00
_cell.angle_gamma   90.00
#
_symmetry.space_group_name_H-M   'P 1'
#
loop_
_entity.id
_entity.type
_entity.pdbx_description
1 polymer ?
#
loop_
_entity_poly.entity_id
_entity_poly.type
_entity_poly.pdbx_seq_one_letter_code
_entity_poly.pdbx_strand_id
1 'polypeptide(L)'
;QTAVGKVTSIRLMGLSEAALRRKLEALGYADALDEHSVPLVSKLVDDLVHTTESYRSLKITCARQATELQAFQQKLEGSQQVANQLQAEQAQLHGLLVKANEHSGRVETEAYQQAKRLEDRIAELAFWKQAAAEKLAAGERENLALKAKVAELVKLTDQLAAGAVEPQVAAPKVDVSTPPRTTPFQKSPVPAATVDLLQSANTRVLALQRQLADKDAQLQAAQQSIRAQQIALERHEKDVGHMGGRSTGDANTAALAARNEANESMILQLNSTVENLMAQVRDFEPTSREKARLEGQLAAAERARSEAEEKLRKAVRESEAIQHEVLQLRADVTMLQTTTAKSSPPPPTELDSAMNSVSGLRTRLAESRAEQDRLKTVVETLVRERSAATAQASALQQELDSLKGALAEA
;
A
#
# COMPACT_ATOMS: atom_id res chain seq x y z
N GLN A 1 -15.41 101.07 42.13
CA GLN A 1 -15.45 99.81 41.35
C GLN A 1 -16.88 99.37 40.98
N THR A 2 -17.87 99.47 41.87
CA THR A 2 -19.28 99.02 41.65
C THR A 2 -19.95 99.46 40.34
N ALA A 3 -19.73 100.70 39.87
CA ALA A 3 -20.34 101.18 38.61
C ALA A 3 -19.85 100.40 37.37
N VAL A 4 -18.57 100.03 37.32
CA VAL A 4 -17.98 99.30 36.17
C VAL A 4 -18.58 97.90 36.05
N GLY A 5 -18.81 97.21 37.18
CA GLY A 5 -19.46 95.90 37.20
C GLY A 5 -20.86 95.91 36.56
N LYS A 6 -21.70 96.91 36.89
CA LYS A 6 -23.04 97.04 36.30
C LYS A 6 -22.99 97.31 34.79
N VAL A 7 -22.15 98.24 34.33
CA VAL A 7 -22.07 98.59 32.90
C VAL A 7 -21.56 97.41 32.05
N THR A 8 -20.57 96.65 32.54
CA THR A 8 -20.09 95.45 31.84
C THR A 8 -21.14 94.33 31.83
N SER A 9 -21.87 94.14 32.94
CA SER A 9 -22.95 93.15 33.02
C SER A 9 -24.08 93.44 32.04
N ILE A 10 -24.51 94.70 31.92
CA ILE A 10 -25.57 95.12 30.97
C ILE A 10 -25.11 94.92 29.52
N ARG A 11 -23.84 95.24 29.20
CA ARG A 11 -23.29 94.97 27.85
C ARG A 11 -23.20 93.46 27.53
N LEU A 12 -22.86 92.61 28.50
CA LEU A 12 -22.83 91.16 28.31
C LEU A 12 -24.24 90.59 28.12
N MET A 13 -25.22 91.06 28.89
CA MET A 13 -26.64 90.69 28.70
C MET A 13 -27.14 91.09 27.31
N GLY A 14 -26.98 92.36 26.91
CA GLY A 14 -27.44 92.84 25.58
C GLY A 14 -26.77 92.12 24.39
N LEU A 15 -25.52 91.66 24.53
CA LEU A 15 -24.86 90.82 23.52
C LEU A 15 -25.49 89.42 23.44
N SER A 16 -25.84 88.80 24.58
CA SER A 16 -26.55 87.52 24.60
C SER A 16 -28.00 87.63 24.09
N GLU A 17 -28.69 88.73 24.42
CA GLU A 17 -30.06 89.04 24.00
C GLU A 17 -30.15 89.26 22.48
N ALA A 18 -29.22 90.02 21.89
CA ALA A 18 -29.16 90.24 20.45
C ALA A 18 -28.80 88.95 19.67
N ALA A 19 -27.98 88.06 20.25
CA ALA A 19 -27.71 86.74 19.68
C ALA A 19 -28.93 85.82 19.78
N LEU A 20 -29.65 85.84 20.91
CA LEU A 20 -30.86 85.06 21.13
C LEU A 20 -31.99 85.50 20.20
N ARG A 21 -32.22 86.81 20.03
CA ARG A 21 -33.23 87.32 19.09
C ARG A 21 -32.99 86.82 17.67
N ARG A 22 -31.74 86.83 17.17
CA ARG A 22 -31.42 86.27 15.84
C ARG A 22 -31.65 84.75 15.76
N LYS A 23 -31.38 83.99 16.82
CA LYS A 23 -31.69 82.54 16.87
C LYS A 23 -33.20 82.30 16.81
N LEU A 24 -33.98 83.06 17.56
CA LEU A 24 -35.44 82.96 17.60
C LEU A 24 -36.10 83.42 16.30
N GLU A 25 -35.62 84.51 15.71
CA GLU A 25 -36.04 85.04 14.40
C GLU A 25 -35.76 84.02 13.28
N ALA A 26 -34.59 83.36 13.31
CA ALA A 26 -34.26 82.27 12.39
C ALA A 26 -35.08 80.98 12.61
N LEU A 27 -35.76 80.85 13.77
CA LEU A 27 -36.75 79.81 14.07
C LEU A 27 -38.21 80.28 13.84
N GLY A 28 -38.41 81.52 13.38
CA GLY A 28 -39.74 82.10 13.07
C GLY A 28 -40.43 82.82 14.23
N TYR A 29 -39.78 82.99 15.39
CA TYR A 29 -40.32 83.67 16.56
C TYR A 29 -39.86 85.14 16.61
N ALA A 30 -40.80 86.07 16.42
CA ALA A 30 -40.52 87.51 16.32
C ALA A 30 -41.09 88.36 17.49
N ASP A 31 -41.71 87.71 18.48
CA ASP A 31 -42.35 88.39 19.62
C ASP A 31 -41.33 89.05 20.57
N ALA A 32 -41.78 90.06 21.32
CA ALA A 32 -40.94 90.78 22.26
C ALA A 32 -40.73 89.99 23.56
N LEU A 33 -39.48 89.58 23.84
CA LEU A 33 -39.09 88.94 25.10
C LEU A 33 -38.91 89.97 26.23
N ASP A 34 -39.39 89.61 27.43
CA ASP A 34 -39.12 90.31 28.68
C ASP A 34 -37.67 90.08 29.17
N GLU A 35 -37.04 91.10 29.74
CA GLU A 35 -35.61 91.12 30.13
C GLU A 35 -35.27 90.01 31.13
N HIS A 36 -36.18 89.68 32.04
CA HIS A 36 -35.99 88.62 33.03
C HIS A 36 -36.11 87.20 32.44
N SER A 37 -36.73 87.04 31.26
CA SER A 37 -36.93 85.74 30.60
C SER A 37 -35.74 85.30 29.73
N VAL A 38 -34.97 86.26 29.20
CA VAL A 38 -33.84 86.06 28.27
C VAL A 38 -32.88 84.92 28.67
N PRO A 39 -32.35 84.83 29.91
CA PRO A 39 -31.37 83.80 30.27
C PRO A 39 -31.97 82.39 30.37
N LEU A 40 -33.28 82.24 30.56
CA LEU A 40 -33.96 80.95 30.53
C LEU A 40 -34.23 80.53 29.08
N VAL A 41 -34.74 81.45 28.25
CA VAL A 41 -35.04 81.17 26.84
C VAL A 41 -33.75 80.85 26.06
N SER A 42 -32.62 81.51 26.35
CA SER A 42 -31.34 81.14 25.71
C SER A 42 -30.96 79.68 25.98
N LYS A 43 -31.05 79.23 27.25
CA LYS A 43 -30.75 77.84 27.61
C LYS A 43 -31.68 76.87 26.90
N LEU A 44 -32.98 77.12 26.92
CA LEU A 44 -33.96 76.26 26.24
C LEU A 44 -33.75 76.18 24.72
N VAL A 45 -33.35 77.28 24.07
CA VAL A 45 -32.99 77.29 22.64
C VAL A 45 -31.68 76.53 22.40
N ASP A 46 -30.66 76.73 23.23
CA ASP A 46 -29.37 76.04 23.10
C ASP A 46 -29.49 74.53 23.38
N ASP A 47 -30.29 74.12 24.38
CA ASP A 47 -30.65 72.73 24.68
C ASP A 47 -31.48 72.10 23.54
N LEU A 48 -32.42 72.85 22.93
CA LEU A 48 -33.22 72.38 21.79
C LEU A 48 -32.36 72.18 20.53
N VAL A 49 -31.44 73.11 20.24
CA VAL A 49 -30.46 72.95 19.16
C VAL A 49 -29.56 71.75 19.44
N HIS A 50 -28.98 71.65 20.64
CA HIS A 50 -28.07 70.56 20.99
C HIS A 50 -28.74 69.18 20.97
N THR A 51 -29.99 69.05 21.45
CA THR A 51 -30.75 67.80 21.36
C THR A 51 -31.16 67.48 19.93
N THR A 52 -31.51 68.46 19.10
CA THR A 52 -31.81 68.26 17.68
C THR A 52 -30.58 67.82 16.88
N GLU A 53 -29.42 68.42 17.12
CA GLU A 53 -28.14 68.03 16.52
C GLU A 53 -27.68 66.64 17.00
N SER A 54 -27.83 66.35 18.29
CA SER A 54 -27.52 65.03 18.86
C SER A 54 -28.45 63.93 18.34
N TYR A 55 -29.74 64.22 18.15
CA TYR A 55 -30.67 63.30 17.49
C TYR A 55 -30.31 63.11 16.00
N ARG A 56 -29.87 64.16 15.31
CA ARG A 56 -29.41 64.09 13.91
C ARG A 56 -28.16 63.23 13.75
N SER A 57 -27.16 63.41 14.62
CA SER A 57 -25.91 62.62 14.60
C SER A 57 -26.17 61.17 15.02
N LEU A 58 -27.03 60.92 16.02
CA LEU A 58 -27.48 59.59 16.41
C LEU A 58 -28.22 58.89 15.27
N LYS A 59 -29.12 59.59 14.56
CA LYS A 59 -29.85 59.04 13.40
C LYS A 59 -28.90 58.66 12.26
N ILE A 60 -27.90 59.50 11.95
CA ILE A 60 -26.87 59.18 10.95
C ILE A 60 -26.03 57.97 11.38
N THR A 61 -25.64 57.91 12.66
CA THR A 61 -24.85 56.79 13.22
C THR A 61 -25.63 55.48 13.17
N CYS A 62 -26.91 55.50 13.58
CA CYS A 62 -27.80 54.34 13.53
C CYS A 62 -28.04 53.87 12.08
N ALA A 63 -28.22 54.78 11.13
CA ALA A 63 -28.33 54.43 9.71
C ALA A 63 -27.04 53.77 9.18
N ARG A 64 -25.86 54.30 9.55
CA ARG A 64 -24.56 53.70 9.18
C ARG A 64 -24.39 52.31 9.79
N GLN A 65 -24.69 52.15 11.07
CA GLN A 65 -24.68 50.86 11.77
C GLN A 65 -25.64 49.83 11.14
N ALA A 66 -26.83 50.25 10.69
CA ALA A 66 -27.75 49.36 9.98
C ALA A 66 -27.15 48.86 8.65
N THR A 67 -26.50 49.73 7.87
CA THR A 67 -25.81 49.32 6.63
C THR A 67 -24.57 48.45 6.89
N GLU A 68 -23.82 48.72 7.96
CA GLU A 68 -22.69 47.90 8.40
C GLU A 68 -23.17 46.50 8.79
N LEU A 69 -24.22 46.40 9.61
CA LEU A 69 -24.84 45.13 10.03
C LEU A 69 -25.36 44.33 8.83
N GLN A 70 -26.03 44.95 7.87
CA GLN A 70 -26.49 44.28 6.65
C GLN A 70 -25.31 43.72 5.83
N ALA A 71 -24.22 44.47 5.70
CA ALA A 71 -23.01 44.01 5.03
C ALA A 71 -22.27 42.90 5.79
N PHE A 72 -22.37 42.85 7.13
CA PHE A 72 -21.88 41.73 7.93
C PHE A 72 -22.77 40.49 7.79
N GLN A 73 -24.09 40.64 7.74
CA GLN A 73 -25.04 39.53 7.52
C GLN A 73 -24.79 38.84 6.18
N GLN A 74 -24.67 39.59 5.08
CA GLN A 74 -24.36 39.04 3.76
C GLN A 74 -23.03 38.26 3.72
N LYS A 75 -22.00 38.75 4.41
CA LYS A 75 -20.71 38.04 4.55
C LYS A 75 -20.83 36.77 5.39
N LEU A 76 -21.62 36.81 6.46
CA LEU A 76 -21.87 35.64 7.32
C LEU A 76 -22.65 34.56 6.57
N GLU A 77 -23.70 34.93 5.82
CA GLU A 77 -24.47 34.01 4.97
C GLU A 77 -23.59 33.33 3.91
N GLY A 78 -22.75 34.10 3.20
CA GLY A 78 -21.78 33.54 2.25
C GLY A 78 -20.77 32.59 2.92
N SER A 79 -20.26 32.95 4.09
CA SER A 79 -19.36 32.08 4.86
C SER A 79 -20.05 30.80 5.37
N GLN A 80 -21.33 30.87 5.72
CA GLN A 80 -22.13 29.71 6.13
C GLN A 80 -22.43 28.77 4.96
N GLN A 81 -22.72 29.31 3.77
CA GLN A 81 -22.92 28.52 2.55
C GLN A 81 -21.65 27.72 2.20
N VAL A 82 -20.48 28.38 2.22
CA VAL A 82 -19.18 27.70 1.96
C VAL A 82 -18.86 26.68 3.06
N ALA A 83 -19.10 26.99 4.34
CA ALA A 83 -18.90 26.03 5.43
C ALA A 83 -19.78 24.77 5.29
N ASN A 84 -21.05 24.94 4.91
CA ASN A 84 -21.98 23.84 4.67
C ASN A 84 -21.58 22.99 3.45
N GLN A 85 -21.06 23.61 2.39
CA GLN A 85 -20.52 22.91 1.21
C GLN A 85 -19.29 22.07 1.59
N LEU A 86 -18.31 22.67 2.27
CA LEU A 86 -17.11 21.98 2.74
C LEU A 86 -17.44 20.83 3.72
N GLN A 87 -18.46 20.99 4.58
CA GLN A 87 -18.91 19.93 5.47
C GLN A 87 -19.56 18.75 4.69
N ALA A 88 -20.31 19.04 3.62
CA ALA A 88 -20.89 18.01 2.76
C ALA A 88 -19.80 17.26 1.96
N GLU A 89 -18.82 17.99 1.40
CA GLU A 89 -17.65 17.41 0.74
C GLU A 89 -16.81 16.56 1.69
N GLN A 90 -16.55 17.05 2.91
CA GLN A 90 -15.83 16.30 3.95
C GLN A 90 -16.56 14.99 4.31
N ALA A 91 -17.89 15.02 4.45
CA ALA A 91 -18.69 13.83 4.72
C ALA A 91 -18.66 12.83 3.55
N GLN A 92 -18.72 13.32 2.30
CA GLN A 92 -18.60 12.49 1.10
C GLN A 92 -17.21 11.85 0.99
N LEU A 93 -16.14 12.63 1.17
CA LEU A 93 -14.75 12.15 1.12
C LEU A 93 -14.46 11.13 2.22
N HIS A 94 -14.96 11.36 3.45
CA HIS A 94 -14.86 10.39 4.53
C HIS A 94 -15.60 9.08 4.20
N GLY A 95 -16.81 9.17 3.65
CA GLY A 95 -17.59 8.01 3.21
C GLY A 95 -16.94 7.23 2.04
N LEU A 96 -16.18 7.90 1.17
CA LEU A 96 -15.38 7.26 0.13
C LEU A 96 -14.13 6.59 0.71
N LEU A 97 -13.43 7.25 1.63
CA LEU A 97 -12.23 6.72 2.30
C LEU A 97 -12.55 5.45 3.10
N VAL A 98 -13.65 5.43 3.86
CA VAL A 98 -14.12 4.23 4.59
C VAL A 98 -14.38 3.07 3.63
N LYS A 99 -15.07 3.31 2.51
CA LYS A 99 -15.35 2.25 1.49
C LYS A 99 -14.08 1.75 0.81
N ALA A 100 -13.13 2.62 0.51
CA ALA A 100 -11.84 2.24 -0.06
C ALA A 100 -11.03 1.38 0.92
N ASN A 101 -10.99 1.76 2.20
CA ASN A 101 -10.31 1.02 3.26
C ASN A 101 -10.97 -0.36 3.52
N GLU A 102 -12.30 -0.43 3.54
CA GLU A 102 -13.04 -1.71 3.58
C GLU A 102 -12.72 -2.60 2.38
N HIS A 103 -12.59 -2.04 1.18
CA HIS A 103 -12.26 -2.80 -0.02
C HIS A 103 -10.83 -3.34 0.02
N SER A 104 -9.85 -2.49 0.41
CA SER A 104 -8.45 -2.91 0.57
C SER A 104 -8.33 -4.05 1.57
N GLY A 105 -8.91 -3.91 2.77
CA GLY A 105 -8.88 -4.97 3.79
C GLY A 105 -9.54 -6.28 3.36
N ARG A 106 -10.58 -6.24 2.50
CA ARG A 106 -11.14 -7.46 1.88
C ARG A 106 -10.15 -8.10 0.91
N VAL A 107 -9.58 -7.32 -0.02
CA VAL A 107 -8.59 -7.82 -0.99
C VAL A 107 -7.35 -8.38 -0.29
N GLU A 108 -6.84 -7.71 0.74
CA GLU A 108 -5.71 -8.17 1.56
C GLU A 108 -6.02 -9.48 2.28
N THR A 109 -7.18 -9.61 2.92
CA THR A 109 -7.57 -10.85 3.64
C THR A 109 -7.90 -12.00 2.68
N GLU A 110 -8.40 -11.73 1.48
CA GLU A 110 -8.59 -12.73 0.43
C GLU A 110 -7.25 -13.18 -0.16
N ALA A 111 -6.33 -12.24 -0.46
CA ALA A 111 -4.99 -12.55 -0.95
C ALA A 111 -4.17 -13.35 0.07
N TYR A 112 -4.21 -12.97 1.36
CA TYR A 112 -3.58 -13.73 2.45
C TYR A 112 -4.13 -15.16 2.56
N GLN A 113 -5.46 -15.34 2.45
CA GLN A 113 -6.06 -16.67 2.44
C GLN A 113 -5.66 -17.50 1.21
N GLN A 114 -5.52 -16.88 0.04
CA GLN A 114 -5.05 -17.57 -1.17
C GLN A 114 -3.57 -17.98 -1.05
N ALA A 115 -2.71 -17.07 -0.59
CA ALA A 115 -1.30 -17.34 -0.33
C ALA A 115 -1.14 -18.54 0.63
N LYS A 116 -1.83 -18.50 1.78
CA LYS A 116 -1.78 -19.59 2.75
C LYS A 116 -2.24 -20.95 2.19
N ARG A 117 -3.33 -20.98 1.40
CA ARG A 117 -3.78 -22.23 0.73
C ARG A 117 -2.75 -22.77 -0.26
N LEU A 118 -1.97 -21.89 -0.90
CA LEU A 118 -0.87 -22.29 -1.78
C LEU A 118 0.35 -22.77 -0.97
N GLU A 119 0.69 -22.13 0.14
CA GLU A 119 1.74 -22.58 1.08
C GLU A 119 1.43 -23.98 1.64
N ASP A 120 0.22 -24.18 2.16
CA ASP A 120 -0.27 -25.47 2.66
C ASP A 120 -0.15 -26.54 1.55
N ARG A 121 -0.56 -26.22 0.32
CA ARG A 121 -0.49 -27.15 -0.83
C ARG A 121 0.95 -27.40 -1.31
N ILE A 122 1.85 -26.43 -1.21
CA ILE A 122 3.28 -26.61 -1.50
C ILE A 122 3.91 -27.54 -0.46
N ALA A 123 3.55 -27.40 0.82
CA ALA A 123 4.01 -28.30 1.88
C ALA A 123 3.51 -29.74 1.68
N GLU A 124 2.23 -29.94 1.32
CA GLU A 124 1.71 -31.25 0.93
C GLU A 124 2.49 -31.86 -0.24
N LEU A 125 2.70 -31.11 -1.33
CA LEU A 125 3.39 -31.59 -2.53
C LEU A 125 4.87 -31.88 -2.26
N ALA A 126 5.53 -31.10 -1.39
CA ALA A 126 6.89 -31.37 -0.93
C ALA A 126 6.98 -32.68 -0.13
N PHE A 127 6.03 -32.91 0.79
CA PHE A 127 5.93 -34.18 1.53
C PHE A 127 5.72 -35.38 0.59
N TRP A 128 4.76 -35.30 -0.34
CA TRP A 128 4.50 -36.39 -1.30
C TRP A 128 5.69 -36.64 -2.23
N LYS A 129 6.39 -35.59 -2.68
CA LYS A 129 7.64 -35.69 -3.44
C LYS A 129 8.73 -36.44 -2.64
N GLN A 130 8.92 -36.09 -1.36
CA GLN A 130 9.90 -36.72 -0.50
C GLN A 130 9.58 -38.21 -0.27
N ALA A 131 8.33 -38.53 0.08
CA ALA A 131 7.88 -39.91 0.28
C ALA A 131 8.01 -40.76 -1.00
N ALA A 132 7.76 -40.18 -2.18
CA ALA A 132 7.97 -40.84 -3.46
C ALA A 132 9.46 -41.10 -3.76
N ALA A 133 10.34 -40.13 -3.47
CA ALA A 133 11.78 -40.26 -3.63
C ALA A 133 12.38 -41.32 -2.68
N GLU A 134 11.94 -41.36 -1.42
CA GLU A 134 12.35 -42.37 -0.45
C GLU A 134 11.89 -43.78 -0.87
N LYS A 135 10.65 -43.91 -1.34
CA LYS A 135 10.12 -45.19 -1.87
C LYS A 135 10.89 -45.65 -3.11
N LEU A 136 11.24 -44.75 -4.02
CA LEU A 136 12.04 -45.07 -5.20
C LEU A 136 13.45 -45.53 -4.79
N ALA A 137 14.13 -44.78 -3.92
CA ALA A 137 15.45 -45.17 -3.41
C ALA A 137 15.43 -46.47 -2.58
N ALA A 138 14.31 -46.83 -1.95
CA ALA A 138 14.14 -48.13 -1.30
C ALA A 138 14.06 -49.25 -2.36
N GLY A 139 13.23 -49.08 -3.40
CA GLY A 139 13.12 -50.03 -4.51
C GLY A 139 14.41 -50.20 -5.31
N GLU A 140 15.20 -49.13 -5.48
CA GLU A 140 16.53 -49.21 -6.11
C GLU A 140 17.51 -50.06 -5.28
N ARG A 141 17.55 -49.87 -3.95
CA ARG A 141 18.38 -50.70 -3.05
C ARG A 141 17.96 -52.17 -3.09
N GLU A 142 16.67 -52.45 -3.10
CA GLU A 142 16.15 -53.83 -3.25
C GLU A 142 16.52 -54.41 -4.62
N ASN A 143 16.37 -53.65 -5.71
CA ASN A 143 16.72 -54.09 -7.06
C ASN A 143 18.23 -54.39 -7.20
N LEU A 144 19.08 -53.59 -6.57
CA LEU A 144 20.53 -53.83 -6.50
C LEU A 144 20.86 -55.07 -5.67
N ALA A 145 20.21 -55.28 -4.52
CA ALA A 145 20.40 -56.48 -3.70
C ALA A 145 19.94 -57.76 -4.42
N LEU A 146 18.81 -57.70 -5.15
CA LEU A 146 18.33 -58.81 -5.98
C LEU A 146 19.29 -59.10 -7.14
N LYS A 147 19.81 -58.07 -7.82
CA LYS A 147 20.85 -58.22 -8.87
C LYS A 147 22.13 -58.87 -8.32
N ALA A 148 22.59 -58.45 -7.15
CA ALA A 148 23.74 -59.07 -6.49
C ALA A 148 23.49 -60.56 -6.18
N LYS A 149 22.32 -60.88 -5.58
CA LYS A 149 21.93 -62.25 -5.27
C LYS A 149 21.76 -63.14 -6.51
N VAL A 150 21.26 -62.59 -7.62
CA VAL A 150 21.21 -63.30 -8.91
C VAL A 150 22.64 -63.58 -9.43
N ALA A 151 23.55 -62.60 -9.35
CA ALA A 151 24.95 -62.80 -9.75
C ALA A 151 25.69 -63.82 -8.86
N GLU A 152 25.37 -63.91 -7.57
CA GLU A 152 25.85 -64.98 -6.68
C GLU A 152 25.28 -66.34 -7.06
N LEU A 153 23.97 -66.45 -7.30
CA LEU A 153 23.33 -67.70 -7.71
C LEU A 153 23.84 -68.21 -9.07
N VAL A 154 24.11 -67.32 -10.03
CA VAL A 154 24.76 -67.68 -11.31
C VAL A 154 26.14 -68.26 -11.05
N LYS A 155 27.01 -67.56 -10.29
CA LYS A 155 28.35 -68.07 -9.93
C LYS A 155 28.28 -69.43 -9.22
N LEU A 156 27.30 -69.63 -8.33
CA LEU A 156 27.12 -70.89 -7.62
C LEU A 156 26.68 -72.02 -8.58
N THR A 157 25.84 -71.69 -9.56
CA THR A 157 25.40 -72.60 -10.62
C THR A 157 26.57 -72.98 -11.53
N ASP A 158 27.40 -72.01 -11.93
CA ASP A 158 28.63 -72.24 -12.70
C ASP A 158 29.61 -73.13 -11.93
N GLN A 159 29.75 -72.94 -10.62
CA GLN A 159 30.59 -73.77 -9.74
C GLN A 159 30.07 -75.20 -9.58
N LEU A 160 28.75 -75.39 -9.47
CA LEU A 160 28.15 -76.73 -9.49
C LEU A 160 28.31 -77.41 -10.87
N ALA A 161 28.12 -76.66 -11.97
CA ALA A 161 28.32 -77.17 -13.33
C ALA A 161 29.79 -77.54 -13.62
N ALA A 162 30.75 -76.84 -12.99
CA ALA A 162 32.16 -77.17 -12.98
C ALA A 162 32.55 -78.29 -11.98
N GLY A 163 31.59 -78.83 -11.22
CA GLY A 163 31.79 -79.96 -10.29
C GLY A 163 32.53 -79.62 -8.98
N ALA A 164 32.52 -78.36 -8.54
CA ALA A 164 33.42 -77.87 -7.50
C ALA A 164 32.88 -77.89 -6.04
N VAL A 165 31.59 -78.14 -5.81
CA VAL A 165 30.95 -77.96 -4.48
C VAL A 165 29.86 -79.03 -4.21
N GLU A 166 29.93 -79.69 -3.05
CA GLU A 166 28.83 -80.51 -2.48
C GLU A 166 27.94 -79.69 -1.52
N PRO A 167 26.63 -79.99 -1.41
CA PRO A 167 25.70 -79.25 -0.56
C PRO A 167 25.72 -79.71 0.91
N GLN A 168 25.79 -78.76 1.85
CA GLN A 168 25.60 -78.99 3.29
C GLN A 168 24.39 -78.23 3.85
N VAL A 169 23.80 -78.75 4.94
CA VAL A 169 22.58 -78.23 5.57
C VAL A 169 22.77 -78.12 7.09
N ALA A 170 22.60 -76.92 7.66
CA ALA A 170 22.64 -76.65 9.11
C ALA A 170 21.80 -75.41 9.49
N ALA A 171 21.41 -75.27 10.76
CA ALA A 171 20.49 -74.22 11.25
C ALA A 171 20.93 -73.60 12.61
N PRO A 172 20.56 -72.33 12.92
CA PRO A 172 21.07 -71.58 14.09
C PRO A 172 20.13 -71.54 15.33
N LYS A 173 20.65 -70.98 16.45
CA LYS A 173 19.96 -70.69 17.74
C LYS A 173 20.32 -69.29 18.28
N VAL A 174 19.53 -68.74 19.22
CA VAL A 174 19.63 -67.39 19.83
C VAL A 174 19.20 -67.41 21.32
N ASP A 175 19.64 -66.44 22.16
CA ASP A 175 19.39 -66.33 23.62
C ASP A 175 19.36 -64.84 24.15
N VAL A 176 18.70 -64.49 25.28
CA VAL A 176 18.34 -63.09 25.71
C VAL A 176 18.11 -62.84 27.25
N SER A 177 18.48 -61.67 27.84
CA SER A 177 18.20 -61.16 29.24
C SER A 177 18.67 -59.67 29.47
N THR A 178 18.40 -58.81 30.50
CA THR A 178 17.44 -58.62 31.67
C THR A 178 17.54 -57.17 32.30
N PRO A 179 16.57 -56.63 33.10
CA PRO A 179 16.52 -55.21 33.62
C PRO A 179 16.46 -54.93 35.19
N PRO A 180 16.43 -53.66 35.72
CA PRO A 180 16.67 -53.27 37.16
C PRO A 180 15.56 -52.48 37.99
N ARG A 181 15.84 -51.98 39.24
CA ARG A 181 14.88 -51.36 40.25
C ARG A 181 15.50 -50.32 41.28
N THR A 182 14.71 -49.62 42.15
CA THR A 182 15.08 -48.42 43.03
C THR A 182 14.43 -48.32 44.47
N THR A 183 14.87 -47.39 45.40
CA THR A 183 14.39 -47.15 46.83
C THR A 183 14.65 -45.73 47.49
N PRO A 184 14.06 -45.31 48.67
CA PRO A 184 14.05 -43.91 49.26
C PRO A 184 14.53 -43.65 50.77
N PHE A 185 14.15 -42.52 51.44
CA PHE A 185 14.81 -41.78 52.61
C PHE A 185 13.96 -41.41 53.91
N GLN A 186 14.58 -40.79 54.97
CA GLN A 186 13.95 -40.26 56.25
C GLN A 186 14.60 -38.97 56.91
N LYS A 187 14.20 -38.48 58.13
CA LYS A 187 14.45 -37.10 58.72
C LYS A 187 14.84 -37.00 60.24
N SER A 188 15.39 -35.83 60.71
CA SER A 188 15.55 -35.44 62.15
C SER A 188 15.52 -33.87 62.48
N PRO A 189 16.33 -33.15 63.36
CA PRO A 189 15.81 -32.08 64.29
C PRO A 189 16.49 -30.65 64.23
N VAL A 190 16.46 -29.84 65.33
CA VAL A 190 16.71 -28.34 65.36
C VAL A 190 17.58 -27.80 66.55
N PRO A 191 18.46 -26.77 66.37
CA PRO A 191 19.20 -26.07 67.46
C PRO A 191 19.28 -24.50 67.42
N ALA A 192 19.76 -23.92 68.54
CA ALA A 192 20.54 -22.66 68.73
C ALA A 192 20.09 -21.26 68.20
N ALA A 193 19.34 -21.13 67.11
CA ALA A 193 19.29 -19.88 66.32
C ALA A 193 18.60 -18.63 66.93
N THR A 194 18.02 -18.70 68.13
CA THR A 194 17.15 -17.64 68.68
C THR A 194 17.86 -16.45 69.32
N VAL A 195 19.11 -16.59 69.77
CA VAL A 195 19.82 -15.49 70.47
C VAL A 195 20.38 -14.46 69.49
N ASP A 196 21.02 -14.91 68.40
CA ASP A 196 21.51 -14.04 67.33
C ASP A 196 20.38 -13.20 66.70
N LEU A 197 19.17 -13.77 66.60
CA LEU A 197 18.01 -13.09 66.05
C LEU A 197 17.64 -11.82 66.83
N LEU A 198 17.78 -11.83 68.16
CA LEU A 198 17.48 -10.67 69.01
C LEU A 198 18.56 -9.58 68.93
N GLN A 199 19.84 -9.95 68.85
CA GLN A 199 20.92 -8.97 68.64
C GLN A 199 20.86 -8.36 67.24
N SER A 200 20.55 -9.16 66.23
CA SER A 200 20.26 -8.72 64.86
C SER A 200 19.07 -7.75 64.81
N ALA A 201 17.97 -8.07 65.51
CA ALA A 201 16.81 -7.19 65.61
C ALA A 201 17.13 -5.83 66.24
N ASN A 202 17.80 -5.78 67.39
CA ASN A 202 18.19 -4.51 68.03
C ASN A 202 19.15 -3.67 67.17
N THR A 203 20.12 -4.32 66.51
CA THR A 203 21.03 -3.66 65.57
C THR A 203 20.26 -3.05 64.40
N ARG A 204 19.25 -3.76 63.88
CA ARG A 204 18.36 -3.27 62.83
C ARG A 204 17.45 -2.13 63.29
N VAL A 205 16.95 -2.13 64.52
CA VAL A 205 16.17 -1.01 65.09
C VAL A 205 17.02 0.27 65.16
N LEU A 206 18.25 0.18 65.65
CA LEU A 206 19.16 1.33 65.70
C LEU A 206 19.53 1.84 64.29
N ALA A 207 19.70 0.94 63.31
CA ALA A 207 19.91 1.33 61.92
C ALA A 207 18.69 2.04 61.31
N LEU A 208 17.47 1.53 61.56
CA LEU A 208 16.22 2.15 61.10
C LEU A 208 15.96 3.52 61.76
N GLN A 209 16.30 3.67 63.04
CA GLN A 209 16.20 4.97 63.74
C GLN A 209 17.15 6.02 63.15
N ARG A 210 18.38 5.64 62.77
CA ARG A 210 19.30 6.53 62.04
C ARG A 210 18.75 6.88 60.66
N GLN A 211 18.27 5.89 59.90
CA GLN A 211 17.66 6.13 58.58
C GLN A 211 16.43 7.03 58.63
N LEU A 212 15.63 6.96 59.71
CA LEU A 212 14.53 7.90 59.95
C LEU A 212 15.04 9.33 60.18
N ALA A 213 16.01 9.52 61.07
CA ALA A 213 16.60 10.84 61.34
C ALA A 213 17.25 11.45 60.07
N ASP A 214 17.97 10.64 59.28
CA ASP A 214 18.54 11.07 58.00
C ASP A 214 17.45 11.48 56.98
N LYS A 215 16.30 10.79 56.99
CA LYS A 215 15.16 11.09 56.11
C LYS A 215 14.39 12.32 56.56
N ASP A 216 14.22 12.54 57.86
CA ASP A 216 13.61 13.76 58.39
C ASP A 216 14.49 14.99 58.11
N ALA A 217 15.81 14.86 58.22
CA ALA A 217 16.75 15.90 57.81
C ALA A 217 16.67 16.21 56.30
N GLN A 218 16.58 15.18 55.45
CA GLN A 218 16.38 15.34 54.00
C GLN A 218 15.04 16.02 53.68
N LEU A 219 13.96 15.68 54.38
CA LEU A 219 12.65 16.31 54.23
C LEU A 219 12.67 17.78 54.65
N GLN A 220 13.32 18.13 55.77
CA GLN A 220 13.46 19.53 56.20
C GLN A 220 14.27 20.36 55.20
N ALA A 221 15.37 19.83 54.67
CA ALA A 221 16.17 20.48 53.64
C ALA A 221 15.36 20.69 52.34
N ALA A 222 14.60 19.67 51.90
CA ALA A 222 13.72 19.78 50.74
C ALA A 222 12.61 20.83 50.95
N GLN A 223 11.98 20.87 52.12
CA GLN A 223 10.97 21.89 52.46
C GLN A 223 11.54 23.31 52.48
N GLN A 224 12.76 23.50 52.98
CA GLN A 224 13.44 24.80 52.93
C GLN A 224 13.75 25.23 51.49
N SER A 225 14.23 24.31 50.65
CA SER A 225 14.45 24.53 49.22
C SER A 225 13.17 24.94 48.49
N ILE A 226 12.06 24.22 48.72
CA ILE A 226 10.74 24.54 48.14
C ILE A 226 10.28 25.93 48.54
N ARG A 227 10.42 26.33 49.83
CA ARG A 227 10.07 27.70 50.27
C ARG A 227 10.94 28.77 49.61
N ALA A 228 12.25 28.51 49.45
CA ALA A 228 13.15 29.43 48.76
C ALA A 228 12.79 29.57 47.27
N GLN A 229 12.41 28.46 46.61
CA GLN A 229 11.91 28.46 45.23
C GLN A 229 10.57 29.18 45.10
N GLN A 230 9.64 29.01 46.04
CA GLN A 230 8.36 29.75 46.08
C GLN A 230 8.59 31.26 46.19
N ILE A 231 9.50 31.71 47.09
CA ILE A 231 9.86 33.13 47.22
C ILE A 231 10.56 33.68 45.96
N ALA A 232 11.31 32.84 45.24
CA ALA A 232 11.91 33.21 43.96
C ALA A 232 10.86 33.33 42.83
N LEU A 233 9.93 32.38 42.75
CA LEU A 233 8.80 32.42 41.81
C LEU A 233 7.91 33.63 42.07
N GLU A 234 7.56 33.91 43.33
CA GLU A 234 6.80 35.10 43.73
C GLU A 234 7.45 36.44 43.35
N ARG A 235 8.77 36.49 43.19
CA ARG A 235 9.49 37.67 42.68
C ARG A 235 9.42 37.70 41.16
N HIS A 236 9.74 36.58 40.53
CA HIS A 236 9.69 36.43 39.07
C HIS A 236 8.29 36.68 38.49
N GLU A 237 7.21 36.27 39.17
CA GLU A 237 5.83 36.58 38.78
C GLU A 237 5.50 38.07 38.89
N LYS A 238 6.04 38.76 39.91
CA LYS A 238 5.90 40.22 40.03
C LYS A 238 6.67 40.92 38.91
N ASP A 239 7.89 40.49 38.60
CA ASP A 239 8.71 41.04 37.52
C ASP A 239 8.08 40.76 36.13
N VAL A 240 7.58 39.55 35.91
CA VAL A 240 6.79 39.17 34.71
C VAL A 240 5.49 39.97 34.62
N GLY A 241 4.84 40.31 35.74
CA GLY A 241 3.68 41.22 35.74
C GLY A 241 4.02 42.62 35.23
N HIS A 242 5.17 43.17 35.65
CA HIS A 242 5.63 44.49 35.20
C HIS A 242 6.11 44.48 33.73
N MET A 243 6.72 43.39 33.26
CA MET A 243 7.15 43.22 31.87
C MET A 243 5.97 42.90 30.93
N GLY A 244 5.04 42.05 31.37
CA GLY A 244 3.88 41.60 30.59
C GLY A 244 2.94 42.73 30.19
N GLY A 245 2.75 43.72 31.07
CA GLY A 245 2.01 44.95 30.77
C GLY A 245 2.62 45.83 29.67
N ARG A 246 3.82 45.48 29.14
CA ARG A 246 4.54 46.24 28.11
C ARG A 246 4.92 45.42 26.87
N SER A 247 4.70 44.10 26.85
CA SER A 247 5.33 43.18 25.87
C SER A 247 4.35 42.33 25.04
N THR A 248 3.03 42.55 25.17
CA THR A 248 1.99 41.79 24.45
C THR A 248 1.99 41.98 22.92
N GLY A 249 2.70 42.96 22.38
CA GLY A 249 2.94 43.10 20.94
C GLY A 249 4.05 42.17 20.44
N ASP A 250 5.25 42.34 20.98
CA ASP A 250 6.48 41.76 20.40
C ASP A 250 6.58 40.23 20.55
N ALA A 251 6.03 39.67 21.63
CA ALA A 251 5.99 38.21 21.79
C ALA A 251 5.14 37.52 20.71
N ASN A 252 4.04 38.16 20.28
CA ASN A 252 3.16 37.63 19.25
C ASN A 252 3.76 37.77 17.84
N THR A 253 4.44 38.89 17.54
CA THR A 253 5.12 39.06 16.25
C THR A 253 6.32 38.12 16.12
N ALA A 254 7.11 37.92 17.18
CA ALA A 254 8.20 36.95 17.20
C ALA A 254 7.70 35.49 17.03
N ALA A 255 6.61 35.10 17.71
CA ALA A 255 6.02 33.78 17.56
C ALA A 255 5.45 33.53 16.15
N LEU A 256 4.86 34.55 15.51
CA LEU A 256 4.40 34.48 14.12
C LEU A 256 5.57 34.40 13.14
N ALA A 257 6.66 35.15 13.37
CA ALA A 257 7.86 35.09 12.54
C ALA A 257 8.50 33.69 12.57
N ALA A 258 8.76 33.14 13.77
CA ALA A 258 9.31 31.80 13.92
C ALA A 258 8.41 30.70 13.33
N ARG A 259 7.08 30.87 13.39
CA ARG A 259 6.13 29.96 12.73
C ARG A 259 6.19 30.08 11.21
N ASN A 260 6.33 31.28 10.65
CA ASN A 260 6.45 31.48 9.22
C ASN A 260 7.78 30.92 8.69
N GLU A 261 8.89 31.14 9.39
CA GLU A 261 10.20 30.53 9.08
C GLU A 261 10.14 28.99 9.08
N ALA A 262 9.46 28.39 10.06
CA ALA A 262 9.21 26.95 10.09
C ALA A 262 8.32 26.47 8.92
N ASN A 263 7.27 27.22 8.56
CA ASN A 263 6.43 26.91 7.40
C ASN A 263 7.22 27.00 6.09
N GLU A 264 8.04 28.04 5.91
CA GLU A 264 8.89 28.24 4.73
C GLU A 264 9.95 27.14 4.59
N SER A 265 10.59 26.76 5.70
CA SER A 265 11.50 25.61 5.77
C SER A 265 10.80 24.30 5.36
N MET A 266 9.57 24.07 5.86
CA MET A 266 8.77 22.90 5.48
C MET A 266 8.36 22.93 4.00
N ILE A 267 8.01 24.09 3.45
CA ILE A 267 7.69 24.26 2.01
C ILE A 267 8.92 23.97 1.14
N LEU A 268 10.11 24.44 1.53
CA LEU A 268 11.36 24.14 0.81
C LEU A 268 11.71 22.64 0.85
N GLN A 269 11.53 21.98 2.01
CA GLN A 269 11.71 20.54 2.13
C GLN A 269 10.70 19.77 1.26
N LEU A 270 9.42 20.14 1.30
CA LEU A 270 8.38 19.53 0.48
C LEU A 270 8.67 19.70 -1.02
N ASN A 271 9.02 20.91 -1.47
CA ASN A 271 9.40 21.17 -2.86
C ASN A 271 10.60 20.30 -3.28
N SER A 272 11.65 20.18 -2.46
CA SER A 272 12.78 19.29 -2.74
C SER A 272 12.37 17.82 -2.81
N THR A 273 11.47 17.34 -1.95
CA THR A 273 10.95 15.96 -2.06
C THR A 273 10.10 15.75 -3.33
N VAL A 274 9.32 16.76 -3.75
CA VAL A 274 8.53 16.71 -4.99
C VAL A 274 9.44 16.75 -6.22
N GLU A 275 10.50 17.56 -6.21
CA GLU A 275 11.53 17.58 -7.27
C GLU A 275 12.26 16.24 -7.39
N ASN A 276 12.68 15.65 -6.27
CA ASN A 276 13.30 14.32 -6.24
C ASN A 276 12.35 13.21 -6.76
N LEU A 277 11.08 13.25 -6.37
CA LEU A 277 10.06 12.30 -6.86
C LEU A 277 9.76 12.51 -8.36
N MET A 278 9.70 13.75 -8.84
CA MET A 278 9.54 14.05 -10.27
C MET A 278 10.75 13.61 -11.10
N ALA A 279 11.96 13.70 -10.55
CA ALA A 279 13.17 13.16 -11.18
C ALA A 279 13.09 11.63 -11.28
N GLN A 280 12.81 10.93 -10.18
CA GLN A 280 12.63 9.47 -10.19
C GLN A 280 11.55 9.01 -11.18
N VAL A 281 10.39 9.68 -11.20
CA VAL A 281 9.30 9.36 -12.17
C VAL A 281 9.76 9.57 -13.61
N ARG A 282 10.54 10.62 -13.91
CA ARG A 282 11.13 10.85 -15.24
C ARG A 282 12.15 9.77 -15.61
N ASP A 283 12.95 9.31 -14.66
CA ASP A 283 14.01 8.32 -14.90
C ASP A 283 13.44 6.89 -15.08
N PHE A 284 12.32 6.56 -14.42
CA PHE A 284 11.60 5.30 -14.64
C PHE A 284 10.69 5.30 -15.90
N GLU A 285 10.26 6.46 -16.40
CA GLU A 285 9.41 6.56 -17.60
C GLU A 285 10.01 5.86 -18.85
N PRO A 286 11.27 6.07 -19.27
CA PRO A 286 11.84 5.37 -20.42
C PRO A 286 11.85 3.85 -20.23
N THR A 287 12.19 3.35 -19.04
CA THR A 287 12.20 1.91 -18.72
C THR A 287 10.79 1.31 -18.80
N SER A 288 9.77 2.03 -18.35
CA SER A 288 8.36 1.63 -18.47
C SER A 288 7.89 1.58 -19.92
N ARG A 289 8.27 2.58 -20.74
CA ARG A 289 7.98 2.62 -22.19
C ARG A 289 8.66 1.46 -22.93
N GLU A 290 9.91 1.16 -22.58
CA GLU A 290 10.69 0.08 -23.21
C GLU A 290 10.16 -1.31 -22.84
N LYS A 291 9.79 -1.52 -21.57
CA LYS A 291 9.07 -2.73 -21.13
C LYS A 291 7.79 -2.94 -21.94
N ALA A 292 6.96 -1.91 -22.10
CA ALA A 292 5.73 -1.98 -22.90
C ALA A 292 6.01 -2.27 -24.40
N ARG A 293 7.11 -1.73 -24.95
CA ARG A 293 7.57 -2.03 -26.32
C ARG A 293 7.90 -3.53 -26.48
N LEU A 294 8.64 -4.10 -25.53
CA LEU A 294 9.06 -5.51 -25.55
C LEU A 294 7.90 -6.46 -25.25
N GLU A 295 6.99 -6.13 -24.32
CA GLU A 295 5.73 -6.88 -24.10
C GLU A 295 4.88 -6.92 -25.39
N GLY A 296 4.77 -5.81 -26.12
CA GLY A 296 4.11 -5.75 -27.42
C GLY A 296 4.79 -6.61 -28.51
N GLN A 297 6.12 -6.60 -28.56
CA GLN A 297 6.89 -7.41 -29.52
C GLN A 297 6.84 -8.91 -29.19
N LEU A 298 6.90 -9.29 -27.91
CA LEU A 298 6.74 -10.66 -27.45
C LEU A 298 5.35 -11.19 -27.84
N ALA A 299 4.29 -10.45 -27.55
CA ALA A 299 2.93 -10.83 -27.93
C ALA A 299 2.74 -10.94 -29.46
N ALA A 300 3.49 -10.19 -30.27
CA ALA A 300 3.50 -10.37 -31.73
C ALA A 300 4.24 -11.65 -32.15
N ALA A 301 5.41 -11.93 -31.57
CA ALA A 301 6.19 -13.14 -31.83
C ALA A 301 5.45 -14.42 -31.40
N GLU A 302 4.72 -14.40 -30.28
CA GLU A 302 3.91 -15.53 -29.81
C GLU A 302 2.71 -15.82 -30.72
N ARG A 303 2.04 -14.80 -31.25
CA ARG A 303 0.99 -14.98 -32.27
C ARG A 303 1.57 -15.63 -33.52
N ALA A 304 2.68 -15.10 -34.04
CA ALA A 304 3.37 -15.67 -35.20
C ALA A 304 3.80 -17.14 -34.97
N ARG A 305 4.32 -17.47 -33.78
CA ARG A 305 4.61 -18.86 -33.37
C ARG A 305 3.35 -19.73 -33.41
N SER A 306 2.23 -19.26 -32.86
CA SER A 306 0.97 -20.02 -32.83
C SER A 306 0.39 -20.26 -34.22
N GLU A 307 0.45 -19.27 -35.12
CA GLU A 307 0.03 -19.43 -36.52
C GLU A 307 0.93 -20.41 -37.29
N ALA A 308 2.25 -20.33 -37.11
CA ALA A 308 3.20 -21.26 -37.72
C ALA A 308 2.98 -22.69 -37.22
N GLU A 309 2.70 -22.87 -35.91
CA GLU A 309 2.30 -24.16 -35.37
C GLU A 309 0.97 -24.67 -35.94
N GLU A 310 -0.04 -23.82 -36.15
CA GLU A 310 -1.32 -24.27 -36.71
C GLU A 310 -1.19 -24.66 -38.19
N LYS A 311 -0.44 -23.88 -38.98
CA LYS A 311 -0.07 -24.20 -40.37
C LYS A 311 0.67 -25.55 -40.43
N LEU A 312 1.66 -25.75 -39.56
CA LEU A 312 2.40 -27.01 -39.45
C LEU A 312 1.48 -28.18 -39.04
N ARG A 313 0.58 -27.99 -38.05
CA ARG A 313 -0.42 -29.00 -37.65
C ARG A 313 -1.42 -29.33 -38.76
N LYS A 314 -1.62 -28.48 -39.76
CA LYS A 314 -2.46 -28.77 -40.94
C LYS A 314 -1.66 -29.58 -41.97
N ALA A 315 -0.50 -29.08 -42.40
CA ALA A 315 0.37 -29.75 -43.37
C ALA A 315 0.83 -31.16 -42.93
N VAL A 316 1.04 -31.40 -41.62
CA VAL A 316 1.34 -32.74 -41.08
C VAL A 316 0.15 -33.69 -41.25
N ARG A 317 -1.08 -33.27 -40.91
CA ARG A 317 -2.29 -34.10 -41.08
C ARG A 317 -2.59 -34.40 -42.56
N GLU A 318 -2.34 -33.45 -43.44
CA GLU A 318 -2.45 -33.62 -44.89
C GLU A 318 -1.40 -34.63 -45.40
N SER A 319 -0.16 -34.55 -44.91
CA SER A 319 0.92 -35.50 -45.24
C SER A 319 0.64 -36.92 -44.71
N GLU A 320 0.05 -37.04 -43.51
CA GLU A 320 -0.42 -38.32 -42.96
C GLU A 320 -1.55 -38.92 -43.80
N ALA A 321 -2.54 -38.11 -44.21
CA ALA A 321 -3.64 -38.55 -45.06
C ALA A 321 -3.17 -39.04 -46.44
N ILE A 322 -2.30 -38.28 -47.11
CA ILE A 322 -1.68 -38.68 -48.38
C ILE A 322 -0.79 -39.92 -48.19
N GLN A 323 -0.06 -40.05 -47.07
CA GLN A 323 0.71 -41.25 -46.78
C GLN A 323 -0.19 -42.51 -46.64
N HIS A 324 -1.39 -42.38 -46.06
CA HIS A 324 -2.38 -43.45 -46.03
C HIS A 324 -2.92 -43.78 -47.43
N GLU A 325 -3.23 -42.79 -48.27
CA GLU A 325 -3.64 -42.99 -49.67
C GLU A 325 -2.54 -43.71 -50.48
N VAL A 326 -1.28 -43.26 -50.38
CA VAL A 326 -0.12 -43.90 -51.04
C VAL A 326 0.07 -45.36 -50.59
N LEU A 327 -0.32 -45.72 -49.37
CA LEU A 327 -0.30 -47.11 -48.89
C LEU A 327 -1.46 -47.93 -49.46
N GLN A 328 -2.68 -47.37 -49.51
CA GLN A 328 -3.85 -48.02 -50.12
C GLN A 328 -3.65 -48.26 -51.61
N LEU A 329 -3.26 -47.23 -52.38
CA LEU A 329 -2.97 -47.33 -53.81
C LEU A 329 -1.84 -48.33 -54.12
N ARG A 330 -0.85 -48.50 -53.22
CA ARG A 330 0.16 -49.58 -53.34
C ARG A 330 -0.47 -50.95 -53.17
N ALA A 331 -1.34 -51.13 -52.18
CA ALA A 331 -2.02 -52.39 -51.92
C ALA A 331 -2.96 -52.79 -53.07
N ASP A 332 -3.74 -51.85 -53.62
CA ASP A 332 -4.64 -52.11 -54.75
C ASP A 332 -3.85 -52.50 -56.01
N VAL A 333 -2.76 -51.77 -56.29
CA VAL A 333 -1.87 -52.05 -57.43
C VAL A 333 -1.19 -53.42 -57.31
N THR A 334 -0.80 -53.87 -56.10
CA THR A 334 -0.26 -55.23 -55.92
C THR A 334 -1.34 -56.29 -55.95
N MET A 335 -2.53 -56.04 -55.36
CA MET A 335 -3.66 -56.96 -55.39
C MET A 335 -4.07 -57.28 -56.82
N LEU A 336 -4.31 -56.26 -57.65
CA LEU A 336 -4.68 -56.42 -59.07
C LEU A 336 -3.60 -57.09 -59.92
N GLN A 337 -2.31 -56.88 -59.60
CA GLN A 337 -1.22 -57.60 -60.24
C GLN A 337 -1.18 -59.07 -59.82
N THR A 338 -1.49 -59.40 -58.56
CA THR A 338 -1.51 -60.80 -58.11
C THR A 338 -2.76 -61.57 -58.55
N THR A 339 -3.91 -60.91 -58.79
CA THR A 339 -5.10 -61.57 -59.33
C THR A 339 -4.94 -61.87 -60.82
N THR A 340 -4.52 -60.87 -61.62
CA THR A 340 -4.23 -61.06 -63.06
C THR A 340 -3.11 -62.09 -63.32
N ALA A 341 -2.14 -62.23 -62.41
CA ALA A 341 -1.11 -63.26 -62.49
C ALA A 341 -1.53 -64.67 -62.00
N LYS A 342 -2.74 -64.84 -61.44
CA LYS A 342 -3.23 -66.12 -60.88
C LYS A 342 -4.47 -66.68 -61.60
N SER A 343 -5.17 -65.89 -62.41
CA SER A 343 -6.29 -66.35 -63.22
C SER A 343 -5.83 -67.18 -64.42
N SER A 344 -6.58 -68.23 -64.75
CA SER A 344 -6.59 -68.83 -66.10
C SER A 344 -6.77 -67.73 -67.16
N PRO A 345 -6.15 -67.84 -68.37
CA PRO A 345 -6.16 -66.77 -69.37
C PRO A 345 -7.57 -66.20 -69.62
N PRO A 346 -7.81 -64.92 -69.23
CA PRO A 346 -9.09 -64.27 -69.45
C PRO A 346 -9.26 -63.87 -70.93
N PRO A 347 -10.49 -63.58 -71.40
CA PRO A 347 -10.68 -63.00 -72.73
C PRO A 347 -9.93 -61.65 -72.84
N PRO A 348 -9.39 -61.31 -74.02
CA PRO A 348 -8.47 -60.17 -74.17
C PRO A 348 -9.09 -58.84 -73.73
N THR A 349 -10.41 -58.67 -73.91
CA THR A 349 -11.17 -57.49 -73.48
C THR A 349 -11.15 -57.26 -71.96
N GLU A 350 -11.09 -58.32 -71.15
CA GLU A 350 -10.97 -58.22 -69.69
C GLU A 350 -9.53 -57.94 -69.28
N LEU A 351 -8.55 -58.51 -69.99
CA LEU A 351 -7.13 -58.23 -69.77
C LEU A 351 -6.80 -56.75 -70.06
N ASP A 352 -7.29 -56.20 -71.17
CA ASP A 352 -7.12 -54.78 -71.52
C ASP A 352 -7.79 -53.86 -70.49
N SER A 353 -8.99 -54.22 -70.00
CA SER A 353 -9.68 -53.48 -68.93
C SER A 353 -8.90 -53.48 -67.62
N ALA A 354 -8.33 -54.64 -67.24
CA ALA A 354 -7.48 -54.77 -66.07
C ALA A 354 -6.14 -54.00 -66.22
N MET A 355 -5.51 -54.03 -67.40
CA MET A 355 -4.30 -53.24 -67.67
C MET A 355 -4.56 -51.74 -67.63
N ASN A 356 -5.69 -51.27 -68.17
CA ASN A 356 -6.11 -49.87 -68.09
C ASN A 356 -6.43 -49.44 -66.65
N SER A 357 -6.96 -50.36 -65.83
CA SER A 357 -7.18 -50.11 -64.40
C SER A 357 -5.86 -50.01 -63.62
N VAL A 358 -4.90 -50.90 -63.90
CA VAL A 358 -3.57 -50.89 -63.27
C VAL A 358 -2.73 -49.69 -63.74
N SER A 359 -2.86 -49.24 -65.00
CA SER A 359 -2.18 -48.02 -65.47
C SER A 359 -2.76 -46.77 -64.82
N GLY A 360 -4.09 -46.63 -64.74
CA GLY A 360 -4.76 -45.53 -64.05
C GLY A 360 -4.39 -45.42 -62.56
N LEU A 361 -4.33 -46.55 -61.85
CA LEU A 361 -3.87 -46.59 -60.45
C LEU A 361 -2.38 -46.28 -60.30
N ARG A 362 -1.54 -46.68 -61.27
CA ARG A 362 -0.11 -46.28 -61.28
C ARG A 362 0.06 -44.77 -61.48
N THR A 363 -0.76 -44.13 -62.31
CA THR A 363 -0.76 -42.66 -62.46
C THR A 363 -1.15 -41.97 -61.15
N ARG A 364 -2.27 -42.35 -60.53
CA ARG A 364 -2.68 -41.80 -59.22
C ARG A 364 -1.64 -42.01 -58.13
N LEU A 365 -0.99 -43.17 -58.12
CA LEU A 365 0.10 -43.48 -57.19
C LEU A 365 1.38 -42.65 -57.46
N ALA A 366 1.59 -42.15 -58.68
CA ALA A 366 2.66 -41.19 -58.98
C ALA A 366 2.28 -39.76 -58.56
N GLU A 367 1.05 -39.34 -58.84
CA GLU A 367 0.50 -38.04 -58.44
C GLU A 367 0.49 -37.86 -56.91
N SER A 368 -0.08 -38.82 -56.19
CA SER A 368 -0.16 -38.84 -54.72
C SER A 368 1.23 -38.88 -54.06
N ARG A 369 2.22 -39.54 -54.68
CA ARG A 369 3.64 -39.46 -54.22
C ARG A 369 4.27 -38.10 -54.47
N ALA A 370 4.04 -37.49 -55.63
CA ALA A 370 4.55 -36.16 -55.93
C ALA A 370 3.98 -35.10 -54.97
N GLU A 371 2.71 -35.24 -54.58
CA GLU A 371 2.11 -34.39 -53.54
C GLU A 371 2.65 -34.70 -52.14
N GLN A 372 2.92 -35.98 -51.81
CA GLN A 372 3.60 -36.34 -50.56
C GLN A 372 4.99 -35.67 -50.44
N ASP A 373 5.74 -35.59 -51.54
CA ASP A 373 7.06 -34.95 -51.55
C ASP A 373 6.97 -33.41 -51.52
N ARG A 374 5.93 -32.81 -52.12
CA ARG A 374 5.60 -31.37 -51.92
C ARG A 374 5.30 -31.08 -50.45
N LEU A 375 4.38 -31.83 -49.83
CA LEU A 375 4.02 -31.61 -48.43
C LEU A 375 5.20 -31.80 -47.46
N LYS A 376 6.15 -32.71 -47.74
CA LYS A 376 7.40 -32.79 -46.96
C LYS A 376 8.18 -31.49 -46.99
N THR A 377 8.38 -30.89 -48.16
CA THR A 377 9.13 -29.61 -48.27
C THR A 377 8.40 -28.45 -47.60
N VAL A 378 7.07 -28.40 -47.67
CA VAL A 378 6.23 -27.43 -46.93
C VAL A 378 6.29 -27.64 -45.42
N VAL A 379 6.27 -28.89 -44.95
CA VAL A 379 6.47 -29.21 -43.52
C VAL A 379 7.86 -28.77 -43.05
N GLU A 380 8.92 -28.99 -43.84
CA GLU A 380 10.26 -28.51 -43.48
C GLU A 380 10.36 -26.99 -43.40
N THR A 381 9.76 -26.24 -44.33
CA THR A 381 9.77 -24.76 -44.27
C THR A 381 9.00 -24.25 -43.06
N LEU A 382 7.82 -24.82 -42.78
CA LEU A 382 7.01 -24.47 -41.60
C LEU A 382 7.71 -24.84 -40.28
N VAL A 383 8.49 -25.93 -40.23
CA VAL A 383 9.34 -26.26 -39.07
C VAL A 383 10.45 -25.20 -38.88
N ARG A 384 11.11 -24.76 -39.96
CA ARG A 384 12.13 -23.70 -39.90
C ARG A 384 11.53 -22.38 -39.42
N GLU A 385 10.40 -21.95 -40.00
CA GLU A 385 9.65 -20.76 -39.57
C GLU A 385 9.24 -20.83 -38.09
N ARG A 386 8.65 -21.95 -37.65
CA ARG A 386 8.27 -22.15 -36.25
C ARG A 386 9.49 -22.08 -35.33
N SER A 387 10.63 -22.65 -35.72
CA SER A 387 11.85 -22.60 -34.92
C SER A 387 12.42 -21.18 -34.78
N ALA A 388 12.38 -20.38 -35.84
CA ALA A 388 12.79 -18.99 -35.82
C ALA A 388 11.86 -18.13 -34.92
N ALA A 389 10.54 -18.30 -35.05
CA ALA A 389 9.57 -17.61 -34.20
C ALA A 389 9.69 -18.01 -32.72
N THR A 390 9.97 -19.29 -32.43
CA THR A 390 10.27 -19.75 -31.05
C THR A 390 11.55 -19.10 -30.50
N ALA A 391 12.62 -19.04 -31.30
CA ALA A 391 13.87 -18.40 -30.90
C ALA A 391 13.69 -16.90 -30.61
N GLN A 392 13.00 -16.17 -31.50
CA GLN A 392 12.70 -14.74 -31.33
C GLN A 392 11.87 -14.48 -30.06
N ALA A 393 10.82 -15.28 -29.81
CA ALA A 393 10.04 -15.17 -28.58
C ALA A 393 10.89 -15.43 -27.33
N SER A 394 11.81 -16.41 -27.37
CA SER A 394 12.70 -16.70 -26.23
C SER A 394 13.74 -15.60 -25.96
N ALA A 395 14.24 -14.92 -26.99
CA ALA A 395 15.15 -13.78 -26.83
C ALA A 395 14.42 -12.57 -26.21
N LEU A 396 13.24 -12.22 -26.76
CA LEU A 396 12.41 -11.14 -26.22
C LEU A 396 12.01 -11.41 -24.75
N GLN A 397 11.71 -12.66 -24.39
CA GLN A 397 11.45 -13.03 -22.99
C GLN A 397 12.65 -12.78 -22.08
N GLN A 398 13.88 -13.09 -22.52
CA GLN A 398 15.11 -12.85 -21.75
C GLN A 398 15.42 -11.35 -21.60
N GLU A 399 15.17 -10.53 -22.61
CA GLU A 399 15.28 -9.06 -22.53
C GLU A 399 14.25 -8.49 -21.55
N LEU A 400 13.01 -8.99 -21.58
CA LEU A 400 11.92 -8.57 -20.71
C LEU A 400 12.18 -8.97 -19.24
N ASP A 401 12.72 -10.16 -19.00
CA ASP A 401 13.07 -10.63 -17.65
C ASP A 401 14.34 -9.98 -17.08
N SER A 402 15.32 -9.61 -17.92
CA SER A 402 16.47 -8.83 -17.46
C SER A 402 16.09 -7.38 -17.10
N LEU A 403 15.17 -6.76 -17.84
CA LEU A 403 14.58 -5.47 -17.46
C LEU A 403 13.73 -5.55 -16.18
N LYS A 404 13.01 -6.66 -15.92
CA LYS A 404 12.34 -6.88 -14.63
C LYS A 404 13.35 -6.97 -13.48
N GLY A 405 14.49 -7.62 -13.70
CA GLY A 405 15.60 -7.68 -12.73
C GLY A 405 16.13 -6.28 -12.41
N ALA A 406 16.49 -5.51 -13.43
CA ALA A 406 16.97 -4.13 -13.27
C ALA A 406 15.95 -3.19 -12.60
N LEU A 407 14.64 -3.41 -12.81
CA LEU A 407 13.56 -2.66 -12.14
C LEU A 407 13.25 -3.17 -10.72
N ALA A 408 13.84 -4.27 -10.28
CA ALA A 408 13.71 -4.82 -8.92
C ALA A 408 14.97 -4.57 -8.05
N GLU A 409 16.07 -4.14 -8.67
CA GLU A 409 17.33 -3.74 -8.01
C GLU A 409 17.44 -2.21 -7.82
N ALA A 410 16.48 -1.44 -8.34
CA ALA A 410 16.42 0.03 -8.32
C ALA A 410 15.24 0.59 -7.50
#